data_AF-A0AAD9IK48-F1
#
_entry.id   AF-A0AAD9IK48-F1
#
_cell.length_a   1.000
_cell.length_b   1.000
_cell.length_c   1.000
_cell.angle_alpha   90.00
_cell.angle_beta   90.00
_cell.angle_gamma   90.00
#
_symmetry.space_group_name_H-M   'P 1'
#
loop_
_entity.id
_entity.type
_entity.pdbx_description
1 polymer ?
#
loop_
_entity_poly.entity_id
_entity_poly.type
_entity_poly.pdbx_seq_one_letter_code
_entity_poly.pdbx_strand_id
1 'polypeptide(L)'
;MCSCSGSSSPSCATWTTLASLKPFDPYAALGVPHGASGARIRQAYRTLSLQYHPDKNANPEAAEHFAAQISRAYDILSDPVKLQKWQEYGDENGPQDYEESVAVPSWMLGRGSWWARLASLLLCLAAVLVPIAWALKHLSQYDKLGS
;
A
#
# COMPACT_ATOMS: atom_id res chain seq x y z
N MET A 1 38.99 -53.13 9.24
CA MET A 1 37.95 -52.86 10.25
C MET A 1 38.63 -52.11 11.37
N CYS A 2 38.35 -50.81 11.53
CA CYS A 2 38.82 -50.03 12.68
C CYS A 2 37.63 -49.26 13.24
N SER A 3 37.27 -49.62 14.48
CA SER A 3 36.32 -48.94 15.33
C SER A 3 36.97 -47.71 15.96
N CYS A 4 36.24 -46.60 16.08
CA CYS A 4 36.59 -45.50 16.98
C CYS A 4 35.34 -45.00 17.71
N SER A 5 35.37 -45.14 19.03
CA SER A 5 34.41 -44.60 19.99
C SER A 5 34.98 -43.30 20.58
N GLY A 6 34.11 -42.33 20.88
CA GLY A 6 34.36 -41.34 21.93
C GLY A 6 34.93 -39.97 21.52
N SER A 7 34.02 -38.99 21.49
CA SER A 7 34.15 -37.54 21.69
C SER A 7 35.44 -36.95 22.27
N SER A 8 36.02 -35.95 21.58
CA SER A 8 36.45 -34.66 22.17
C SER A 8 37.06 -33.66 21.15
N SER A 9 36.20 -32.75 20.65
CA SER A 9 36.46 -31.33 20.30
C SER A 9 37.38 -30.95 19.10
N PRO A 10 37.31 -29.69 18.58
CA PRO A 10 36.18 -29.10 17.86
C PRO A 10 36.70 -28.48 16.55
N SER A 11 36.75 -29.24 15.47
CA SER A 11 37.13 -28.76 14.15
C SER A 11 36.01 -29.17 13.20
N CYS A 12 35.54 -28.23 12.37
CA CYS A 12 34.40 -28.37 11.44
C CYS A 12 33.00 -28.07 12.02
N ALA A 13 32.87 -26.98 12.79
CA ALA A 13 31.57 -26.29 12.95
C ALA A 13 31.57 -25.02 12.08
N THR A 14 31.50 -25.19 10.76
CA THR A 14 31.36 -24.09 9.81
C THR A 14 30.11 -24.29 8.96
N TRP A 15 28.93 -24.15 9.59
CA TRP A 15 27.67 -23.83 8.89
C TRP A 15 26.54 -23.31 9.80
N THR A 16 26.80 -23.01 11.09
CA THR A 16 25.70 -22.63 12.00
C THR A 16 25.79 -21.17 12.39
N THR A 17 25.41 -20.26 11.50
CA THR A 17 24.72 -18.96 11.77
C THR A 17 24.31 -18.33 10.44
N LEU A 18 23.36 -18.94 9.72
CA LEU A 18 22.57 -18.27 8.67
C LEU A 18 21.07 -18.34 8.96
N ALA A 19 20.68 -18.94 10.07
CA ALA A 19 19.29 -19.06 10.49
C ALA A 19 18.86 -17.82 11.29
N SER A 20 18.79 -16.64 10.67
CA SER A 20 17.82 -15.58 11.07
C SER A 20 17.88 -14.34 10.16
N LEU A 21 18.00 -14.53 8.84
CA LEU A 21 17.45 -13.56 7.89
C LEU A 21 16.21 -14.21 7.29
N LYS A 22 15.17 -14.40 8.11
CA LYS A 22 13.91 -14.95 7.60
C LYS A 22 13.30 -13.89 6.68
N PRO A 23 13.14 -14.16 5.37
CA PRO A 23 12.41 -13.26 4.49
C PRO A 23 10.99 -13.08 5.02
N PHE A 24 10.41 -11.89 4.82
CA PHE A 24 9.06 -11.58 5.29
C PHE A 24 8.07 -12.65 4.83
N ASP A 25 7.33 -13.19 5.80
CA ASP A 25 6.40 -14.30 5.60
C ASP A 25 4.97 -13.75 5.61
N PRO A 26 4.30 -13.66 4.44
CA PRO A 26 2.98 -13.05 4.34
C PRO A 26 1.90 -13.86 5.06
N TYR A 27 2.08 -15.18 5.19
CA TYR A 27 1.14 -16.03 5.94
C TYR A 27 1.26 -15.78 7.44
N ALA A 28 2.49 -15.66 7.94
CA ALA A 28 2.75 -15.34 9.34
C ALA A 28 2.28 -13.93 9.72
N ALA A 29 2.44 -12.95 8.84
CA ALA A 29 1.99 -11.58 9.07
C ALA A 29 0.45 -11.46 9.22
N LEU A 30 -0.31 -12.29 8.51
CA LEU A 30 -1.77 -12.38 8.62
C LEU A 30 -2.24 -13.38 9.70
N GLY A 31 -1.33 -14.17 10.28
CA GLY A 31 -1.66 -15.21 11.26
C GLY A 31 -2.48 -16.37 10.67
N VAL A 32 -2.33 -16.64 9.37
CA VAL A 32 -3.05 -17.71 8.66
C VAL A 32 -2.13 -18.86 8.29
N PRO A 33 -2.62 -20.11 8.18
CA PRO A 33 -1.79 -21.23 7.74
C PRO A 33 -1.39 -21.08 6.27
N HIS A 34 -0.23 -21.64 5.91
CA HIS A 34 0.21 -21.74 4.52
C HIS A 34 -0.84 -22.49 3.68
N GLY A 35 -1.24 -21.93 2.55
CA GLY A 35 -2.29 -22.49 1.70
C GLY A 35 -3.73 -22.19 2.16
N ALA A 36 -3.93 -21.24 3.09
CA ALA A 36 -5.26 -20.75 3.44
C ALA A 36 -6.04 -20.27 2.19
N SER A 37 -7.35 -20.50 2.17
CA SER A 37 -8.21 -20.02 1.08
C SER A 37 -8.28 -18.50 1.06
N GLY A 38 -8.47 -17.91 -0.13
CA GLY A 38 -8.62 -16.46 -0.27
C GLY A 38 -9.73 -15.85 0.60
N ALA A 39 -10.78 -16.64 0.92
CA ALA A 39 -11.83 -16.24 1.85
C ALA A 39 -11.31 -16.06 3.28
N ARG A 40 -10.48 -16.99 3.77
CA ARG A 40 -9.84 -16.91 5.10
C ARG A 40 -8.87 -15.74 5.18
N ILE A 41 -8.08 -15.51 4.14
CA ILE A 41 -7.14 -14.38 4.05
C ILE A 41 -7.89 -13.04 4.14
N ARG A 42 -8.97 -12.88 3.36
CA ARG A 42 -9.82 -11.68 3.39
C ARG A 42 -10.48 -11.48 4.76
N GLN A 43 -10.91 -12.56 5.41
CA GLN A 43 -11.52 -12.48 6.73
C GLN A 43 -10.50 -12.05 7.79
N ALA A 44 -9.31 -12.65 7.81
CA ALA A 44 -8.24 -12.30 8.73
C ALA A 44 -7.81 -10.84 8.58
N TYR A 45 -7.64 -10.39 7.33
CA TYR A 45 -7.33 -8.99 7.01
C TYR A 45 -8.37 -8.02 7.59
N ARG A 46 -9.67 -8.29 7.41
CA ARG A 46 -10.75 -7.44 7.95
C ARG A 46 -10.71 -7.38 9.47
N THR A 47 -10.49 -8.51 10.14
CA THR A 47 -10.41 -8.57 11.60
C THR A 47 -9.22 -7.77 12.13
N LEU A 48 -8.04 -7.91 11.52
CA LEU A 48 -6.84 -7.18 11.93
C LEU A 48 -6.95 -5.68 11.64
N SER A 49 -7.53 -5.29 10.50
CA SER A 49 -7.75 -3.88 10.15
C SER A 49 -8.65 -3.16 11.16
N LEU A 50 -9.69 -3.84 11.67
CA LEU A 50 -10.57 -3.29 12.71
C LEU A 50 -9.87 -3.19 14.07
N GLN A 51 -8.94 -4.11 14.37
CA GLN A 51 -8.18 -4.11 15.62
C GLN A 51 -7.14 -3.00 15.66
N TYR A 52 -6.47 -2.74 14.53
CA TYR A 52 -5.39 -1.74 14.42
C TYR A 52 -5.83 -0.40 13.81
N HIS A 53 -7.14 -0.16 13.71
CA HIS A 53 -7.65 1.10 13.18
C HIS A 53 -7.18 2.28 14.05
N PRO A 54 -6.69 3.40 13.45
CA PRO A 54 -6.15 4.54 14.20
C PRO A 54 -7.19 5.24 15.09
N ASP A 55 -8.48 5.04 14.81
CA ASP A 55 -9.60 5.51 15.64
C ASP A 55 -9.70 4.76 16.98
N LYS A 56 -9.25 3.50 17.03
CA LYS A 56 -9.39 2.62 18.21
C LYS A 56 -8.09 2.46 19.00
N ASN A 57 -6.93 2.60 18.35
CA ASN A 57 -5.63 2.55 18.99
C ASN A 57 -4.90 3.89 18.82
N ALA A 58 -4.70 4.60 19.92
CA ALA A 58 -4.06 5.91 19.96
C ALA A 58 -2.53 5.90 19.72
N ASN A 59 -1.92 4.74 19.42
CA ASN A 59 -0.49 4.62 19.11
C ASN A 59 -0.28 4.64 17.59
N PRO A 60 0.23 5.75 17.02
CA PRO A 60 0.38 5.90 15.57
C PRO A 60 1.41 4.94 14.98
N GLU A 61 2.52 4.69 15.68
CA GLU A 61 3.62 3.85 15.20
C GLU A 61 3.21 2.38 15.02
N ALA A 62 2.41 1.86 15.96
CA ALA A 62 1.85 0.51 15.85
C ALA A 62 0.92 0.43 14.64
N ALA A 63 -0.03 1.37 14.52
CA ALA A 63 -0.99 1.38 13.42
C ALA A 63 -0.31 1.47 12.05
N GLU A 64 0.74 2.27 11.91
CA GLU A 64 1.54 2.38 10.68
C GLU A 64 2.25 1.08 10.32
N HIS A 65 2.92 0.46 11.30
CA HIS A 65 3.64 -0.79 11.09
C HIS A 65 2.68 -1.95 10.73
N PHE A 66 1.53 -2.03 11.41
CA PHE A 66 0.48 -2.99 11.10
C PHE A 66 -0.14 -2.73 9.71
N ALA A 67 -0.45 -1.47 9.40
CA ALA A 67 -0.98 -1.10 8.09
C ALA A 67 -0.01 -1.45 6.97
N ALA A 68 1.28 -1.19 7.14
CA ALA A 68 2.29 -1.50 6.12
C ALA A 68 2.47 -3.02 5.92
N GLN A 69 2.64 -3.78 7.00
CA GLN A 69 2.94 -5.22 6.90
C GLN A 69 1.74 -6.07 6.53
N ILE A 70 0.58 -5.80 7.14
CA ILE A 70 -0.63 -6.58 6.87
C ILE A 70 -1.14 -6.30 5.46
N SER A 71 -1.07 -5.05 4.99
CA SER A 71 -1.45 -4.71 3.61
C SER A 71 -0.50 -5.39 2.61
N ARG A 72 0.82 -5.31 2.83
CA ARG A 72 1.81 -6.01 1.99
C ARG A 72 1.54 -7.50 1.92
N ALA A 73 1.28 -8.14 3.06
CA ALA A 73 0.97 -9.57 3.10
C ALA A 73 -0.31 -9.90 2.32
N TYR A 74 -1.36 -9.08 2.49
CA TYR A 74 -2.62 -9.25 1.76
C TYR A 74 -2.41 -9.11 0.25
N ASP A 75 -1.64 -8.13 -0.21
CA ASP A 75 -1.39 -7.88 -1.62
C ASP A 75 -0.65 -9.05 -2.29
N ILE A 76 0.31 -9.68 -1.59
CA ILE A 76 1.01 -10.86 -2.09
C ILE A 76 0.06 -12.06 -2.17
N LEU A 77 -0.79 -12.26 -1.15
CA LEU A 77 -1.68 -13.42 -1.07
C LEU A 77 -2.98 -13.27 -1.89
N SER A 78 -3.39 -12.06 -2.25
CA SER A 78 -4.65 -11.82 -2.96
C SER A 78 -4.57 -12.17 -4.44
N ASP A 79 -3.41 -11.95 -5.06
CA ASP A 79 -3.20 -12.14 -6.49
C ASP A 79 -2.31 -13.36 -6.74
N PRO A 80 -2.77 -14.35 -7.54
CA PRO A 80 -2.00 -15.57 -7.79
C PRO A 80 -0.66 -15.28 -8.49
N VAL A 81 -0.60 -14.22 -9.31
CA VAL A 81 0.62 -13.80 -10.01
C VAL A 81 1.66 -13.24 -9.03
N LYS A 82 1.23 -12.44 -8.04
CA LYS A 82 2.13 -11.90 -7.01
C LYS A 82 2.61 -12.99 -6.08
N LEU A 83 1.74 -13.94 -5.74
CA LEU A 83 2.09 -15.11 -4.95
C LEU A 83 3.16 -15.97 -5.66
N GLN A 84 2.99 -16.22 -6.96
CA GLN A 84 3.98 -16.97 -7.76
C GLN A 84 5.33 -16.25 -7.81
N LYS A 85 5.34 -14.93 -8.05
CA LYS A 85 6.56 -14.13 -8.03
C LYS A 85 7.26 -14.17 -6.67
N TRP A 86 6.51 -14.09 -5.58
CA TRP A 86 7.05 -14.21 -4.23
C TRP A 86 7.65 -15.60 -3.97
N GLN A 87 7.01 -16.66 -4.48
CA GLN A 87 7.55 -18.03 -4.39
C GLN A 87 8.84 -18.22 -5.19
N GLU A 88 8.99 -17.55 -6.33
CA GLU A 88 10.13 -17.69 -7.23
C GLU A 88 11.34 -16.85 -6.80
N TYR A 89 11.12 -15.59 -6.39
CA TYR A 89 12.20 -14.63 -6.12
C TYR A 89 12.41 -14.32 -4.64
N GLY A 90 11.48 -14.71 -3.76
CA GLY A 90 11.50 -14.25 -2.37
C GLY A 90 11.26 -12.75 -2.24
N ASP A 91 10.99 -12.29 -1.03
CA ASP A 91 10.58 -10.90 -0.75
C ASP A 91 11.76 -9.91 -0.72
N GLU A 92 12.83 -10.17 -1.50
CA GLU A 92 14.04 -9.34 -1.58
C GLU A 92 13.75 -7.98 -2.25
N ASN A 93 12.72 -7.95 -3.10
CA ASN A 93 12.17 -6.70 -3.63
C ASN A 93 10.83 -6.46 -2.93
N GLY A 94 10.80 -5.46 -2.02
CA GLY A 94 9.55 -4.92 -1.48
C GLY A 94 8.57 -4.52 -2.58
N PRO A 95 7.28 -4.28 -2.27
CA PRO A 95 6.26 -3.99 -3.26
C PRO A 95 6.77 -2.93 -4.24
N GLN A 96 7.08 -3.40 -5.43
CA GLN A 96 7.54 -2.61 -6.55
C GLN A 96 6.35 -2.58 -7.51
N ASP A 97 5.25 -2.00 -7.03
CA ASP A 97 4.16 -1.52 -7.86
C ASP A 97 4.60 -0.21 -8.55
N TYR A 98 5.59 -0.33 -9.44
CA TYR A 98 5.96 0.71 -10.38
C TYR A 98 5.44 0.39 -11.79
N GLU A 99 4.15 0.11 -11.92
CA GLU A 99 3.43 0.37 -13.18
C GLU A 99 3.11 1.88 -13.26
N GLU A 100 4.13 2.73 -13.15
CA GLU A 100 4.05 4.15 -13.48
C GLU A 100 5.22 4.50 -14.40
N SER A 101 5.17 4.01 -15.63
CA SER A 101 5.96 4.55 -16.74
C SER A 101 5.46 5.92 -17.23
N VAL A 102 4.79 6.69 -16.35
CA VAL A 102 4.52 8.12 -16.53
C VAL A 102 4.85 8.81 -15.21
N ALA A 103 5.92 9.60 -15.20
CA ALA A 103 6.31 10.42 -14.05
C ALA A 103 5.24 11.48 -13.76
N VAL A 104 4.21 11.12 -12.98
CA VAL A 104 3.21 12.06 -12.48
C VAL A 104 3.63 12.49 -11.08
N PRO A 105 3.78 13.80 -10.83
CA PRO A 105 4.30 14.28 -9.55
C PRO A 105 3.37 13.96 -8.37
N SER A 106 3.99 13.69 -7.21
CA SER A 106 3.36 13.12 -6.00
C SER A 106 2.25 13.97 -5.35
N TRP A 107 2.07 15.22 -5.75
CA TRP A 107 0.97 16.08 -5.27
C TRP A 107 -0.37 15.85 -6.01
N MET A 108 -0.39 15.02 -7.06
CA MET A 108 -1.56 14.90 -7.94
C MET A 108 -2.47 13.69 -7.65
N LEU A 109 -1.96 12.63 -7.01
CA LEU A 109 -2.72 11.39 -6.76
C LEU A 109 -2.74 10.95 -5.28
N GLY A 110 -2.27 11.79 -4.36
CA GLY A 110 -2.29 11.54 -2.92
C GLY A 110 -3.71 11.35 -2.38
N ARG A 111 -3.94 10.21 -1.70
CA ARG A 111 -5.23 9.73 -1.16
C ARG A 111 -5.88 10.61 -0.07
N GLY A 112 -5.34 11.81 0.21
CA GLY A 112 -5.75 12.69 1.32
C GLY A 112 -6.22 14.10 0.95
N SER A 113 -6.15 14.52 -0.32
CA SER A 113 -6.44 15.91 -0.73
C SER A 113 -7.73 16.05 -1.54
N TRP A 114 -8.87 15.62 -0.98
CA TRP A 114 -10.21 15.95 -1.50
C TRP A 114 -10.38 17.46 -1.78
N TRP A 115 -9.75 18.29 -0.95
CA TRP A 115 -9.71 19.74 -1.08
C TRP A 115 -8.98 20.22 -2.35
N ALA A 116 -7.97 19.50 -2.86
CA ALA A 116 -7.28 19.86 -4.10
C ALA A 116 -8.15 19.57 -5.33
N ARG A 117 -8.92 18.48 -5.30
CA ARG A 117 -9.92 18.18 -6.33
C ARG A 117 -11.04 19.22 -6.33
N LEU A 118 -11.49 19.63 -5.14
CA LEU A 118 -12.46 20.73 -5.02
C LEU A 118 -11.90 22.07 -5.48
N ALA A 119 -10.65 22.40 -5.12
CA ALA A 119 -10.01 23.64 -5.55
C ALA A 119 -9.82 23.69 -7.08
N SER A 120 -9.39 22.57 -7.70
CA SER A 120 -9.27 22.46 -9.16
C SER A 120 -10.63 22.60 -9.85
N LEU A 121 -11.68 21.93 -9.35
CA LEU A 121 -13.03 22.04 -9.89
C LEU A 121 -13.60 23.47 -9.75
N LEU A 122 -13.37 24.12 -8.60
CA LEU A 122 -13.83 25.48 -8.31
C LEU A 122 -13.11 26.50 -9.21
N LEU A 123 -11.79 26.33 -9.43
CA LEU A 123 -11.02 27.16 -10.36
C LEU A 123 -11.55 27.05 -11.80
N CYS A 124 -11.81 25.82 -12.28
CA CYS A 124 -12.39 25.60 -13.60
C CYS A 124 -13.80 26.21 -13.72
N LEU A 125 -14.64 26.06 -12.70
CA LEU A 125 -15.99 26.62 -12.68
C LEU A 125 -15.96 28.15 -12.66
N ALA A 126 -15.06 28.76 -11.89
CA ALA A 126 -14.88 30.22 -11.89
C ALA A 126 -14.41 30.75 -13.26
N ALA A 127 -13.48 30.04 -13.92
CA ALA A 127 -12.99 30.43 -15.25
C ALA A 127 -14.10 30.42 -16.32
N VAL A 128 -15.15 29.61 -16.14
CA VAL A 128 -16.32 29.57 -17.04
C VAL A 128 -17.39 30.58 -16.61
N LEU A 129 -17.68 30.70 -15.31
CA LEU A 129 -18.77 31.55 -14.84
C LEU A 129 -18.44 33.05 -14.83
N VAL A 130 -17.18 33.44 -14.59
CA VAL A 130 -16.77 34.85 -14.55
C VAL A 130 -16.95 35.53 -15.92
N PRO A 131 -16.51 34.95 -17.05
CA PRO A 131 -16.77 35.52 -18.39
C PRO A 131 -18.26 35.53 -18.73
N ILE A 132 -19.02 34.49 -18.35
CA ILE A 132 -20.46 34.43 -18.61
C ILE A 132 -21.19 35.54 -17.86
N ALA A 133 -20.90 35.72 -16.57
CA ALA A 133 -21.50 36.78 -15.77
C ALA A 133 -21.11 38.18 -16.30
N TRP A 134 -19.86 38.35 -16.72
CA TRP A 134 -19.39 39.58 -17.34
C TRP A 134 -20.13 39.87 -18.66
N ALA A 135 -20.30 38.86 -19.52
CA ALA A 135 -21.03 38.97 -20.77
C ALA A 135 -22.52 39.31 -20.54
N LEU A 136 -23.19 38.62 -19.59
CA LEU A 136 -24.58 38.90 -19.24
C LEU A 136 -24.77 40.33 -18.72
N LYS A 137 -23.85 40.81 -17.88
CA LYS A 137 -23.85 42.20 -17.40
C LYS A 137 -23.62 43.21 -18.53
N HIS A 138 -22.78 42.86 -19.49
CA HIS A 138 -22.50 43.73 -20.64
C HIS A 138 -23.67 43.79 -21.61
N LEU A 139 -24.40 42.69 -21.80
CA LEU A 139 -25.62 42.65 -22.62
C LEU A 139 -26.75 43.50 -22.03
N SER A 140 -26.87 43.54 -20.69
CA SER A 140 -27.81 44.44 -20.00
C SER A 140 -27.57 45.93 -20.27
N GLN A 141 -26.36 46.35 -20.63
CA GLN A 141 -26.06 47.75 -20.92
C GLN A 141 -26.45 48.14 -22.36
N TYR A 142 -26.57 47.18 -23.28
CA TYR A 142 -26.97 47.45 -24.67
C TYR A 142 -28.47 47.71 -24.81
N ASP A 143 -29.32 47.06 -24.01
CA ASP A 143 -30.77 47.33 -24.02
C ASP A 143 -31.11 48.77 -23.60
N LYS A 144 -30.26 49.39 -22.76
CA LYS A 144 -30.46 50.78 -22.31
C LYS A 144 -30.07 51.85 -23.33
N LEU A 145 -29.40 51.46 -24.42
CA LEU A 145 -28.97 52.39 -25.49
C LEU A 145 -29.90 52.34 -26.71
N GLY A 146 -30.90 51.46 -26.71
CA GLY A 146 -31.84 51.24 -27.80
C GLY A 146 -33.21 51.93 -27.66
N SER A 147 -33.44 52.72 -26.61
CA SER A 147 -34.64 53.56 -26.39
C SER A 147 -34.26 55.02 -26.22
#